data_AF-A0A9P6HGP1-F1
#
_entry.id   AF-A0A9P6HGP1-F1
#
_cell.length_a   1.000
_cell.length_b   1.000
_cell.length_c   1.000
_cell.angle_alpha   90.00
_cell.angle_beta   90.00
_cell.angle_gamma   90.00
#
_symmetry.space_group_name_H-M   'P 1'
#
loop_
_entity.id
_entity.type
_entity.pdbx_description
1 polymer ?
#
loop_
_entity_poly.entity_id
_entity_poly.type
_entity_poly.pdbx_seq_one_letter_code
_entity_poly.pdbx_strand_id
1 'polypeptide(L)' 'VSAIAHTDYECYFINLHALHNCAYLQKVLPRNLIVPVPWTQDRQELHNRMAKKLQKENPGK' A
#
# COMPACT_ATOMS: atom_id res chain seq x y z
N VAL A 1 26.42 -24.06 -7.48
CA VAL A 1 26.44 -22.66 -7.00
C VAL A 1 25.31 -21.92 -7.70
N SER A 2 24.21 -21.63 -7.01
CA SER A 2 23.12 -20.84 -7.58
C SER A 2 23.35 -19.39 -7.16
N ALA A 3 23.94 -18.60 -8.05
CA ALA A 3 24.07 -17.16 -7.84
C ALA A 3 22.74 -16.50 -8.22
N ILE A 4 22.21 -15.62 -7.36
CA ILE A 4 21.07 -14.77 -7.69
C ILE A 4 21.57 -13.74 -8.69
N ALA A 5 21.13 -13.82 -9.94
CA ALA A 5 21.47 -12.84 -10.96
C ALA A 5 20.83 -11.49 -10.60
N HIS A 6 21.63 -10.46 -10.38
CA HIS A 6 21.13 -9.09 -10.29
C HIS A 6 20.77 -8.64 -11.70
N THR A 7 19.49 -8.36 -11.91
CA THR A 7 18.93 -7.88 -13.18
C THR A 7 18.17 -6.60 -12.90
N ASP A 8 18.36 -5.60 -13.75
CA ASP A 8 17.74 -4.28 -13.64
C ASP A 8 16.25 -4.32 -14.02
N TYR A 9 15.44 -5.01 -13.21
CA TYR A 9 13.99 -4.97 -13.38
C TYR A 9 13.47 -3.62 -12.90
N GLU A 10 13.01 -2.79 -13.83
CA GLU A 10 12.25 -1.59 -13.52
C GLU A 10 10.85 -1.96 -13.01
N CYS A 11 10.78 -2.34 -11.74
CA CYS A 11 9.51 -2.62 -11.05
C CYS A 11 8.91 -1.31 -10.52
N TYR A 12 7.78 -0.90 -11.08
CA TYR A 12 7.05 0.29 -10.64
C TYR A 12 5.84 -0.08 -9.79
N PHE A 13 5.65 0.62 -8.67
CA PHE A 13 4.42 0.53 -7.88
C PHE A 13 3.36 1.47 -8.44
N ILE A 14 2.23 0.92 -8.87
CA ILE A 14 1.08 1.69 -9.33
C ILE A 14 0.08 1.80 -8.18
N ASN A 15 -0.20 3.03 -7.73
CA ASN A 15 -1.25 3.26 -6.76
C ASN A 15 -2.63 3.17 -7.42
N LEU A 16 -3.23 1.99 -7.35
CA LEU A 16 -4.55 1.70 -7.90
C LEU A 16 -5.69 2.50 -7.23
N HIS A 17 -5.52 3.00 -6.02
CA HIS A 17 -6.52 3.85 -5.34
C HIS A 17 -6.63 5.24 -5.98
N ALA A 18 -5.55 5.77 -6.54
CA ALA A 18 -5.52 7.09 -7.15
C ALA A 18 -6.01 7.10 -8.62
N LEU A 19 -6.28 5.93 -9.21
CA LEU A 19 -6.67 5.81 -10.60
C LEU A 19 -8.19 5.70 -10.75
N HIS A 20 -8.80 6.69 -11.41
CA HIS A 20 -10.24 6.72 -11.71
C HIS A 20 -10.74 5.49 -12.48
N ASN A 21 -9.87 4.85 -13.27
CA ASN A 21 -10.19 3.72 -14.13
C ASN A 21 -9.48 2.43 -13.72
N CYS A 22 -9.17 2.28 -12.43
CA CYS A 22 -8.50 1.10 -11.86
C CYS A 22 -9.16 -0.24 -12.26
N ALA A 23 -10.50 -0.25 -12.45
CA ALA A 23 -11.24 -1.43 -12.87
C ALA A 23 -10.77 -2.03 -14.21
N TYR A 24 -10.22 -1.24 -15.13
CA TYR A 24 -9.67 -1.75 -16.40
C TYR A 24 -8.32 -2.44 -16.19
N LEU A 25 -7.46 -1.89 -15.33
CA LEU A 25 -6.18 -2.51 -14.99
C LEU A 25 -6.39 -3.86 -14.29
N GLN A 26 -7.42 -3.97 -13.44
CA GLN A 26 -7.74 -5.23 -12.77
C GLN A 26 -8.19 -6.35 -13.71
N LYS A 27 -8.64 -6.02 -14.93
CA LYS A 27 -9.00 -7.02 -15.96
C LYS A 27 -7.78 -7.60 -16.67
N VAL A 28 -6.67 -6.87 -16.69
CA VAL A 28 -5.45 -7.22 -17.46
C VAL A 28 -4.34 -7.72 -16.53
N LEU A 29 -4.28 -7.20 -15.30
CA LEU A 29 -3.23 -7.55 -14.35
C LEU A 29 -3.57 -8.84 -13.58
N PRO A 30 -2.56 -9.69 -13.30
CA PRO A 30 -2.71 -10.85 -12.44
C PRO A 30 -3.29 -10.49 -11.06
N ARG A 31 -4.25 -11.30 -10.58
CA ARG A 31 -4.96 -11.04 -9.31
C ARG A 31 -4.02 -10.91 -8.11
N ASN A 32 -2.93 -11.67 -8.07
CA ASN A 32 -1.93 -11.63 -7.01
C ASN A 32 -1.17 -10.29 -6.93
N LEU A 33 -1.19 -9.48 -7.99
CA LEU A 33 -0.55 -8.16 -8.01
C LEU A 33 -1.50 -7.01 -7.65
N ILE A 34 -2.81 -7.24 -7.76
CA ILE A 34 -3.86 -6.22 -7.57
C ILE A 34 -4.73 -6.46 -6.35
N VAL A 35 -4.65 -7.64 -5.73
CA VAL A 35 -5.44 -7.96 -4.55
C VAL A 35 -5.08 -6.98 -3.42
N PRO A 36 -6.08 -6.35 -2.76
CA PRO A 36 -5.80 -5.45 -1.65
C PRO A 36 -5.02 -6.18 -0.57
N VAL A 37 -3.89 -5.60 -0.17
CA VAL A 37 -3.11 -6.07 0.98
C VAL A 37 -3.52 -5.24 2.19
N PRO A 38 -3.81 -5.86 3.35
CA PRO A 38 -4.05 -5.12 4.58
C PRO A 38 -2.87 -4.18 4.87
N TRP A 39 -3.14 -2.89 4.92
CA TRP A 39 -2.10 -1.88 5.22
C TRP A 39 -1.52 -2.06 6.64
N THR A 40 -2.33 -2.59 7.56
CA THR A 40 -1.91 -2.97 8.91
C THR A 40 -2.61 -4.26 9.32
N GLN A 41 -1.91 -5.07 10.10
CA GLN A 41 -2.46 -6.27 10.71
C GLN A 41 -3.40 -5.91 11.88
N ASP A 42 -3.06 -4.85 12.63
CA ASP A 42 -3.90 -4.30 13.69
C ASP A 42 -4.36 -2.89 13.30
N ARG A 43 -5.62 -2.80 12.88
CA ARG A 43 -6.25 -1.53 12.53
C ARG A 43 -6.44 -0.63 13.75
N GLN A 44 -6.71 -1.21 14.92
CA GLN A 44 -7.01 -0.46 16.13
C GLN A 44 -5.75 0.20 16.69
N GLU A 45 -4.63 -0.53 16.72
CA GLU A 45 -3.34 0.02 17.14
C GLU A 45 -2.93 1.19 16.25
N LEU A 46 -3.03 1.02 14.92
CA LEU A 46 -2.68 2.07 13.97
C LEU A 46 -3.55 3.31 14.16
N HIS A 47 -4.87 3.12 14.34
CA HIS A 47 -5.79 4.22 14.61
C HIS A 47 -5.40 4.95 15.90
N ASN A 48 -5.18 4.23 17.00
CA ASN A 48 -4.80 4.81 18.28
C ASN A 48 -3.50 5.61 18.18
N ARG A 49 -2.52 5.10 17.42
CA ARG A 49 -1.25 5.79 17.14
C ARG A 49 -1.46 7.10 16.38
N MET A 50 -2.27 7.06 15.32
CA MET A 50 -2.58 8.24 14.50
C MET A 50 -3.36 9.29 15.29
N ALA A 51 -4.36 8.88 16.07
CA ALA A 51 -5.13 9.77 16.94
C ALA A 51 -4.25 10.46 17.97
N LYS A 52 -3.35 9.73 18.65
CA LYS A 52 -2.37 10.32 19.57
C LYS A 52 -1.46 11.33 18.89
N LYS A 53 -1.04 11.07 17.64
CA LYS A 53 -0.21 12.01 16.87
C LYS A 53 -0.99 13.29 16.57
N LEU A 54 -2.21 13.18 16.07
CA LEU A 54 -3.08 14.32 15.76
C LEU A 54 -3.42 15.16 17.00
N GLN A 55 -3.66 14.54 18.14
CA GLN A 55 -3.90 15.25 19.41
C GLN A 55 -2.67 16.06 19.87
N LYS A 56 -1.46 15.55 19.64
CA LYS A 56 -0.22 16.31 19.93
C LYS A 56 -0.02 17.48 18.98
N GLU A 57 -0.43 17.32 17.72
CA GLU A 57 -0.30 18.35 16.68
C GLU A 57 -1.40 19.44 16.78
N ASN A 58 -2.57 19.11 17.34
CA ASN A 58 -3.66 20.04 17.65
C ASN A 58 -4.11 19.92 19.11
N PRO A 59 -3.31 20.37 20.08
CA PRO A 59 -3.73 20.42 21.48
C PRO A 59 -4.72 21.58 21.66
N GLY A 60 -6.04 21.34 21.52
CA GLY A 60 -7.04 22.36 21.86
C GLY A 60 -8.25 22.53 20.93
N LYS A 61 -8.72 21.45 20.29
CA LYS A 61 -10.18 21.27 20.18
C LYS A 61 -10.63 20.31 21.27
#